data_AF-A0AAN7T1X3-F1
#
_entry.id   AF-A0AAN7T1X3-F1
#
_cell.length_a   1.000
_cell.length_b   1.000
_cell.length_c   1.000
_cell.angle_alpha   90.00
_cell.angle_beta   90.00
_cell.angle_gamma   90.00
#
_symmetry.space_group_name_H-M   'P 1'
#
loop_
_entity.id
_entity.type
_entity.pdbx_description
1 polymer ?
#
loop_
_entity_poly.entity_id
_entity_poly.type
_entity_poly.pdbx_seq_one_letter_code
_entity_poly.pdbx_strand_id
1 'polypeptide(L)'
;MLGILYYPLLIGGIYFLYHLFRYITNIVVARKIGFPTVHFPLFPQNHVVWVIMGPLGRLSYKRYLPTWLYNRVALLIYGLEFFQKDQPFTEYVVPQVQANPKLLGKGKTYLLVTGGRLELWTWDAEIAREVTSRPGEFVQFDMASVVMNVFGDNVLTSDGANWARHRRIVAGAVTERVSPLVWNESVRQTRALLASLNGKPEQGATSQMFDMVKRVTIHVLYAAGMGNRQDFDGGKDLVDGDKVKTGMGMSYIDAVKIVNENAAGFTVLPTRFLRNYPSFLPGSKWLNDLGQAKVEFPIHTRAALAKEKQHTAETGQARNNVMSALIAASELNEGDVEKGRKGPALSDGELMGNLYIFTAAGFDTTANTIAYSLLFLARHPRWQDWLFEELDTLLPSHPAADFDYTSIFPKAHRTLAVMLETLRLFPAIIHITKMTRTPVTVTTASCGTFTLPANTTVYVNNVMLHRDPAVWRHLNMTPLERKAAADDEDGIKADEQKYRPSRWINSSGSATPVFQPPKGTYLPWSAGPRVCPGQKMAQVEFVAILATLFSKHRMEIVRKMIPVVGAPPDVQIAESDDALNRRLDALMEDSTPKLTLEMDVYNILAGEKRGLGMRWLPRR
;
A
#
# COMPACT_ATOMS: atom_id res chain seq x y z
N MET A 1 -32.83 13.82 -38.65
CA MET A 1 -31.78 14.27 -37.70
C MET A 1 -32.30 14.52 -36.28
N LEU A 2 -33.53 14.99 -36.05
CA LEU A 2 -34.08 15.23 -34.69
C LEU A 2 -34.33 13.97 -33.84
N GLY A 3 -34.62 12.81 -34.45
CA GLY A 3 -34.85 11.56 -33.72
C GLY A 3 -33.60 10.89 -33.13
N ILE A 4 -32.40 11.22 -33.63
CA ILE A 4 -31.13 10.59 -33.20
C ILE A 4 -30.61 11.22 -31.88
N LEU A 5 -30.96 12.48 -31.61
CA LEU A 5 -30.62 13.18 -30.36
C LEU A 5 -31.66 12.95 -29.24
N TYR A 6 -32.87 12.51 -29.59
CA TYR A 6 -33.95 12.31 -28.62
C TYR A 6 -33.67 11.13 -27.67
N TYR A 7 -33.20 9.99 -28.19
CA TYR A 7 -32.92 8.81 -27.37
C TYR A 7 -31.79 9.02 -26.36
N PRO A 8 -30.62 9.61 -26.72
CA PRO A 8 -29.59 9.94 -25.74
C PRO A 8 -30.05 10.91 -24.64
N LEU A 9 -30.86 11.91 -24.99
CA LEU A 9 -31.41 12.87 -24.02
C LEU A 9 -32.43 12.21 -23.09
N LEU A 10 -33.29 11.33 -23.61
CA LEU A 10 -34.25 10.56 -22.81
C LEU A 10 -33.52 9.60 -21.86
N ILE A 11 -32.53 8.86 -22.34
CA ILE A 11 -31.70 7.95 -21.52
C ILE A 11 -30.96 8.75 -20.44
N GLY A 12 -30.36 9.90 -20.80
CA GLY A 12 -29.71 10.80 -19.85
C GLY A 12 -30.67 11.35 -18.80
N GLY A 13 -31.89 11.73 -19.19
CA GLY A 13 -32.94 12.19 -18.28
C GLY A 13 -33.41 11.11 -17.31
N ILE A 14 -33.67 9.89 -17.79
CA ILE A 14 -34.03 8.74 -16.94
C ILE A 14 -32.89 8.42 -15.96
N TYR A 15 -31.65 8.41 -16.44
CA TYR A 15 -30.47 8.19 -15.61
C TYR A 15 -30.34 9.24 -14.50
N PHE A 16 -30.53 10.52 -14.84
CA PHE A 16 -30.50 11.61 -13.86
C PHE A 16 -31.62 11.48 -12.82
N LEU A 17 -32.87 11.23 -13.26
CA LEU A 17 -34.01 11.05 -12.36
C LEU A 17 -33.83 9.86 -11.42
N TYR A 18 -33.28 8.74 -11.92
CA TYR A 18 -32.93 7.58 -11.12
C TYR A 18 -31.94 7.93 -10.00
N HIS A 19 -30.86 8.64 -10.33
CA HIS A 19 -29.86 9.04 -9.35
C HIS A 19 -30.37 10.11 -8.37
N LEU A 20 -31.23 11.01 -8.81
CA LEU A 20 -31.91 11.98 -7.95
C LEU A 20 -32.85 11.29 -6.95
N PHE A 21 -33.66 10.33 -7.41
CA PHE A 21 -34.51 9.52 -6.54
C PHE A 21 -33.70 8.75 -5.50
N ARG A 22 -32.58 8.16 -5.91
CA ARG A 22 -31.65 7.48 -4.99
C ARG A 22 -31.03 8.42 -3.98
N TYR A 23 -30.60 9.61 -4.41
CA TYR A 23 -30.06 10.62 -3.52
C TYR A 23 -31.07 11.00 -2.43
N ILE A 24 -32.33 11.28 -2.80
CA ILE A 24 -33.42 11.60 -1.86
C ILE A 24 -33.65 10.43 -0.89
N THR A 25 -33.67 9.20 -1.40
CA THR A 25 -33.81 8.00 -0.57
C THR A 25 -32.65 7.88 0.43
N ASN A 26 -31.42 8.10 -0.01
CA ASN A 26 -30.23 8.05 0.83
C ASN A 26 -30.25 9.14 1.92
N ILE A 27 -30.84 10.33 1.67
CA ILE A 27 -31.04 11.36 2.72
C ILE A 27 -31.92 10.81 3.84
N VAL A 28 -33.07 10.21 3.48
CA VAL A 28 -34.02 9.68 4.47
C VAL A 28 -33.38 8.57 5.29
N VAL A 29 -32.62 7.69 4.63
CA VAL A 29 -31.90 6.59 5.28
C VAL A 29 -30.80 7.14 6.20
N ALA A 30 -29.97 8.08 5.75
CA ALA A 30 -28.89 8.64 6.55
C ALA A 30 -29.37 9.32 7.83
N ARG A 31 -30.51 10.03 7.76
CA ARG A 31 -31.17 10.62 8.93
C ARG A 31 -31.59 9.57 9.97
N LYS A 32 -32.00 8.38 9.55
CA LYS A 32 -32.37 7.28 10.46
C LYS A 32 -31.16 6.65 11.16
N ILE A 33 -30.01 6.59 10.49
CA ILE A 33 -28.77 6.05 11.07
C ILE A 33 -28.23 7.00 12.15
N GLY A 34 -28.40 8.32 11.95
CA GLY A 34 -28.12 9.31 12.99
C GLY A 34 -26.63 9.64 13.16
N PHE A 35 -25.90 9.70 12.04
CA PHE A 35 -24.55 10.28 11.94
C PHE A 35 -24.60 11.65 11.24
N PRO A 36 -23.58 12.51 11.42
CA PRO A 36 -23.35 13.67 10.56
C PRO A 36 -23.37 13.27 9.07
N THR A 37 -23.92 14.12 8.21
CA THR A 37 -24.08 13.83 6.77
C THR A 37 -23.34 14.84 5.90
N VAL A 38 -22.66 14.34 4.87
CA VAL A 38 -22.04 15.16 3.82
C VAL A 38 -22.78 14.86 2.53
N HIS A 39 -23.29 15.91 1.87
CA HIS A 39 -24.20 15.76 0.74
C HIS A 39 -23.52 16.12 -0.58
N PHE A 40 -23.68 15.25 -1.58
CA PHE A 40 -23.29 15.55 -2.95
C PHE A 40 -24.28 14.91 -3.94
N PRO A 41 -25.19 15.69 -4.55
CA PRO A 41 -26.28 15.14 -5.37
C PRO A 41 -25.83 14.60 -6.73
N LEU A 42 -24.65 15.00 -7.22
CA LEU A 42 -24.11 14.61 -8.53
C LEU A 42 -23.20 13.37 -8.42
N PHE A 43 -22.62 12.92 -9.54
CA PHE A 43 -21.92 11.64 -9.76
C PHE A 43 -21.29 10.97 -8.52
N PRO A 44 -21.61 9.69 -8.23
CA PRO A 44 -21.09 9.00 -7.06
C PRO A 44 -19.65 8.50 -7.26
N GLN A 45 -18.87 8.47 -6.17
CA GLN A 45 -17.50 7.95 -6.14
C GLN A 45 -17.39 6.50 -6.67
N ASN A 46 -18.45 5.70 -6.49
CA ASN A 46 -18.46 4.28 -6.89
C ASN A 46 -18.72 4.04 -8.40
N HIS A 47 -18.89 5.09 -9.22
CA HIS A 47 -19.08 4.92 -10.66
C HIS A 47 -17.75 4.64 -11.35
N VAL A 48 -17.64 3.56 -12.14
CA VAL A 48 -16.37 3.12 -12.76
C VAL A 48 -15.66 4.23 -13.56
N VAL A 49 -16.42 5.04 -14.30
CA VAL A 49 -15.86 6.18 -15.05
C VAL A 49 -15.24 7.20 -14.12
N TRP A 50 -15.87 7.48 -12.97
CA TRP A 50 -15.37 8.46 -12.02
C TRP A 50 -14.19 7.95 -11.20
N VAL A 51 -14.17 6.65 -10.85
CA VAL A 51 -13.01 5.99 -10.24
C VAL A 51 -11.75 6.17 -11.08
N ILE A 52 -11.89 6.16 -12.42
CA ILE A 52 -10.77 6.35 -13.36
C ILE A 52 -10.48 7.85 -13.58
N MET A 53 -11.51 8.63 -13.94
CA MET A 53 -11.33 10.03 -14.34
C MET A 53 -11.04 10.95 -13.15
N GLY A 54 -11.59 10.66 -11.97
CA GLY A 54 -11.42 11.46 -10.76
C GLY A 54 -9.95 11.71 -10.41
N PRO A 55 -9.15 10.64 -10.21
CA PRO A 55 -7.72 10.76 -9.94
C PRO A 55 -6.93 11.40 -11.10
N LEU A 56 -7.18 10.96 -12.35
CA LEU A 56 -6.47 11.46 -13.54
C LEU A 56 -6.69 12.95 -13.76
N GLY A 57 -7.91 13.43 -13.52
CA GLY A 57 -8.29 14.83 -13.71
C GLY A 57 -8.02 15.73 -12.51
N ARG A 58 -7.59 15.20 -11.35
CA ARG A 58 -7.50 15.94 -10.07
C ARG A 58 -6.83 17.31 -10.18
N LEU A 59 -5.65 17.37 -10.81
CA LEU A 59 -4.89 18.61 -10.98
C LEU A 59 -5.59 19.58 -11.95
N SER A 60 -6.17 19.05 -13.04
CA SER A 60 -6.97 19.83 -13.98
C SER A 60 -8.22 20.40 -13.31
N TYR A 61 -8.92 19.60 -12.49
CA TYR A 61 -10.10 20.03 -11.74
C TYR A 61 -9.74 21.15 -10.76
N LYS A 62 -8.61 21.03 -10.05
CA LYS A 62 -8.11 22.08 -9.15
C LYS A 62 -7.78 23.37 -9.91
N ARG A 63 -7.26 23.26 -11.14
CA ARG A 63 -6.86 24.41 -11.96
C ARG A 63 -8.05 25.13 -12.59
N TYR A 64 -9.08 24.41 -13.02
CA TYR A 64 -10.17 24.97 -13.84
C TYR A 64 -11.50 25.13 -13.10
N LEU A 65 -11.77 24.37 -12.04
CA LEU A 65 -13.01 24.53 -11.26
C LEU A 65 -12.86 25.66 -10.23
N PRO A 66 -13.92 26.44 -9.96
CA PRO A 66 -13.96 27.35 -8.82
C PRO A 66 -13.66 26.61 -7.51
N THR A 67 -12.93 27.24 -6.58
CA THR A 67 -12.46 26.61 -5.33
C THR A 67 -13.57 25.93 -4.53
N TRP A 68 -14.74 26.58 -4.41
CA TRP A 68 -15.89 26.01 -3.69
C TRP A 68 -16.39 24.71 -4.33
N LEU A 69 -16.36 24.61 -5.66
CA LEU A 69 -16.80 23.44 -6.41
C LEU A 69 -15.74 22.34 -6.34
N TYR A 70 -14.47 22.71 -6.50
CA TYR A 70 -13.36 21.78 -6.35
C TYR A 70 -13.35 21.13 -4.96
N ASN A 71 -13.50 21.91 -3.88
CA ASN A 71 -13.54 21.38 -2.52
C ASN A 71 -14.67 20.36 -2.30
N ARG A 72 -15.78 20.48 -3.04
CA ARG A 72 -16.88 19.49 -3.02
C ARG A 72 -16.56 18.27 -3.86
N VAL A 73 -16.03 18.46 -5.07
CA VAL A 73 -15.67 17.39 -6.02
C VAL A 73 -14.52 16.56 -5.46
N ALA A 74 -13.58 17.16 -4.75
CA ALA A 74 -12.42 16.50 -4.15
C ALA A 74 -12.82 15.41 -3.15
N LEU A 75 -13.97 15.55 -2.48
CA LEU A 75 -14.54 14.53 -1.58
C LEU A 75 -15.05 13.28 -2.30
N LEU A 76 -15.03 13.27 -3.63
CA LEU A 76 -15.45 12.13 -4.45
C LEU A 76 -14.27 11.53 -5.23
N ILE A 77 -13.08 12.12 -5.09
CA ILE A 77 -11.87 11.63 -5.75
C ILE A 77 -11.29 10.56 -4.84
N TYR A 78 -10.96 9.41 -5.42
CA TYR A 78 -10.29 8.33 -4.70
C TYR A 78 -9.01 8.86 -4.03
N GLY A 79 -8.84 8.53 -2.74
CA GLY A 79 -7.74 9.00 -1.92
C GLY A 79 -7.95 10.36 -1.27
N LEU A 80 -9.19 10.85 -1.19
CA LEU A 80 -9.54 12.08 -0.48
C LEU A 80 -8.94 12.13 0.93
N GLU A 81 -8.86 11.02 1.65
CA GLU A 81 -8.35 10.97 3.02
C GLU A 81 -6.89 11.36 3.14
N PHE A 82 -6.10 11.20 2.07
CA PHE A 82 -4.72 11.65 2.05
C PHE A 82 -4.63 13.13 1.66
N PHE A 83 -5.38 13.54 0.64
CA PHE A 83 -5.29 14.88 0.05
C PHE A 83 -6.08 15.96 0.77
N GLN A 84 -7.22 15.59 1.34
CA GLN A 84 -8.10 16.46 2.11
C GLN A 84 -7.87 16.26 3.62
N LYS A 85 -7.08 15.24 4.02
CA LYS A 85 -6.71 14.97 5.41
C LYS A 85 -7.96 14.95 6.31
N ASP A 86 -8.05 15.85 7.28
CA ASP A 86 -9.15 16.01 8.23
C ASP A 86 -10.25 16.96 7.75
N GLN A 87 -10.08 17.64 6.61
CA GLN A 87 -11.03 18.61 6.05
C GLN A 87 -12.49 18.12 6.00
N PRO A 88 -12.80 16.87 5.58
CA PRO A 88 -14.18 16.40 5.59
C PRO A 88 -14.81 16.44 6.99
N PHE A 89 -14.00 16.17 8.02
CA PHE A 89 -14.44 16.17 9.41
C PHE A 89 -14.50 17.59 9.97
N THR A 90 -13.47 18.41 9.75
CA THR A 90 -13.40 19.76 10.33
C THR A 90 -14.40 20.72 9.68
N GLU A 91 -14.57 20.69 8.36
CA GLU A 91 -15.45 21.64 7.65
C GLU A 91 -16.92 21.21 7.66
N TYR A 92 -17.22 19.91 7.62
CA TYR A 92 -18.60 19.44 7.48
C TYR A 92 -19.15 18.74 8.71
N VAL A 93 -18.34 17.99 9.45
CA VAL A 93 -18.81 17.18 10.59
C VAL A 93 -18.84 17.99 11.89
N VAL A 94 -17.75 18.68 12.22
CA VAL A 94 -17.63 19.46 13.47
C VAL A 94 -18.78 20.46 13.65
N PRO A 95 -19.16 21.27 12.63
CA PRO A 95 -20.28 22.19 12.78
C PRO A 95 -21.62 21.49 13.08
N GLN A 96 -21.86 20.32 12.50
CA GLN A 96 -23.07 19.54 12.77
C GLN A 96 -23.09 19.00 14.19
N VAL A 97 -21.95 18.52 14.70
CA VAL A 97 -21.81 18.02 16.08
C VAL A 97 -22.02 19.14 17.08
N GLN A 98 -21.45 20.33 16.83
CA GLN A 98 -21.62 21.50 17.67
C GLN A 98 -23.08 21.99 17.71
N ALA A 99 -23.78 21.92 16.57
CA ALA A 99 -25.17 22.37 16.46
C ALA A 99 -26.20 21.37 17.02
N ASN A 100 -25.85 20.08 17.17
CA ASN A 100 -26.80 19.04 17.56
C ASN A 100 -26.23 18.12 18.66
N PRO A 101 -26.71 18.26 19.91
CA PRO A 101 -26.26 17.42 21.03
C PRO A 101 -26.42 15.91 20.81
N LYS A 102 -27.36 15.46 19.95
CA LYS A 102 -27.53 14.04 19.62
C LYS A 102 -26.37 13.43 18.84
N LEU A 103 -25.50 14.28 18.27
CA LEU A 103 -24.31 13.88 17.53
C LEU A 103 -23.04 13.91 18.38
N LEU A 104 -23.14 14.26 19.67
CA LEU A 104 -22.01 14.21 20.60
C LEU A 104 -21.43 12.79 20.66
N GLY A 105 -20.10 12.66 20.59
CA GLY A 105 -19.40 11.37 20.50
C GLY A 105 -19.30 10.79 19.08
N LYS A 106 -20.12 11.26 18.13
CA LYS A 106 -20.14 10.74 16.74
C LYS A 106 -19.26 11.50 15.74
N GLY A 107 -18.44 12.44 16.22
CA GLY A 107 -17.63 13.33 15.36
C GLY A 107 -16.52 12.65 14.55
N LYS A 108 -16.22 11.36 14.84
CA LYS A 108 -15.23 10.56 14.10
C LYS A 108 -15.82 9.80 12.89
N THR A 109 -17.12 9.97 12.65
CA THR A 109 -17.86 9.23 11.62
C THR A 109 -18.84 10.13 10.88
N TYR A 110 -18.94 9.99 9.56
CA TYR A 110 -19.97 10.65 8.76
C TYR A 110 -20.51 9.75 7.66
N LEU A 111 -21.68 10.11 7.13
CA LEU A 111 -22.28 9.49 5.96
C LEU A 111 -22.14 10.40 4.74
N LEU A 112 -21.50 9.89 3.69
CA LEU A 112 -21.49 10.55 2.38
C LEU A 112 -22.74 10.13 1.61
N VAL A 113 -23.61 11.10 1.35
CA VAL A 113 -24.93 10.91 0.74
C VAL A 113 -24.87 11.39 -0.71
N THR A 114 -24.90 10.44 -1.64
CA THR A 114 -24.88 10.69 -3.09
C THR A 114 -26.05 10.00 -3.81
N GLY A 115 -26.17 10.21 -5.13
CA GLY A 115 -27.07 9.42 -5.97
C GLY A 115 -26.65 7.95 -6.16
N GLY A 116 -25.49 7.55 -5.59
CA GLY A 116 -24.96 6.19 -5.63
C GLY A 116 -25.32 5.36 -4.40
N ARG A 117 -24.37 4.51 -3.97
CA ARG A 117 -24.47 3.77 -2.71
C ARG A 117 -24.25 4.74 -1.55
N LEU A 118 -24.88 4.45 -0.41
CA LEU A 118 -24.59 5.17 0.83
C LEU A 118 -23.20 4.76 1.32
N GLU A 119 -22.41 5.72 1.76
CA GLU A 119 -21.06 5.45 2.25
C GLU A 119 -20.88 5.97 3.68
N LEU A 120 -20.34 5.14 4.56
CA LEU A 120 -19.94 5.50 5.91
C LEU A 120 -18.42 5.66 5.94
N TRP A 121 -17.96 6.83 6.34
CA TRP A 121 -16.56 7.16 6.50
C TRP A 121 -16.26 7.32 7.99
N THR A 122 -15.25 6.60 8.48
CA THR A 122 -14.94 6.60 9.92
C THR A 122 -13.44 6.48 10.20
N TRP A 123 -13.00 7.11 11.26
CA TRP A 123 -11.75 6.80 11.96
C TRP A 123 -12.00 6.50 13.44
N ASP A 124 -13.23 6.08 13.78
CA ASP A 124 -13.57 5.56 15.10
C ASP A 124 -13.02 4.14 15.26
N ALA A 125 -12.22 3.92 16.29
CA ALA A 125 -11.54 2.65 16.52
C ALA A 125 -12.50 1.48 16.80
N GLU A 126 -13.64 1.73 17.44
CA GLU A 126 -14.62 0.69 17.75
C GLU A 126 -15.40 0.27 16.51
N ILE A 127 -15.81 1.23 15.68
CA ILE A 127 -16.44 0.92 14.39
C ILE A 127 -15.43 0.20 13.49
N ALA A 128 -14.18 0.65 13.43
CA ALA A 128 -13.12 -0.01 12.69
C ALA A 128 -12.91 -1.47 13.14
N ARG A 129 -12.93 -1.72 14.45
CA ARG A 129 -12.88 -3.07 15.03
C ARG A 129 -14.07 -3.93 14.61
N GLU A 130 -15.29 -3.41 14.74
CA GLU A 130 -16.51 -4.13 14.35
C GLU A 130 -16.48 -4.53 12.87
N VAL A 131 -16.20 -3.57 11.99
CA VAL A 131 -16.12 -3.77 10.53
C VAL A 131 -15.06 -4.82 10.14
N THR A 132 -13.91 -4.82 10.81
CA THR A 132 -12.82 -5.77 10.47
C THR A 132 -12.98 -7.14 11.11
N SER A 133 -13.74 -7.26 12.20
CA SER A 133 -13.93 -8.51 12.94
C SER A 133 -15.07 -9.41 12.43
N ARG A 134 -16.00 -8.88 11.62
CA ARG A 134 -17.24 -9.55 11.21
C ARG A 134 -17.30 -9.80 9.69
N PRO A 135 -16.40 -10.64 9.13
CA PRO A 135 -16.24 -10.80 7.67
C PRO A 135 -17.43 -11.46 6.95
N GLY A 136 -18.39 -12.04 7.68
CA GLY A 136 -19.62 -12.59 7.11
C GLY A 136 -20.69 -11.53 6.82
N GLU A 137 -20.64 -10.39 7.52
CA GLU A 137 -21.60 -9.29 7.38
C GLU A 137 -20.97 -8.10 6.65
N PHE A 138 -19.67 -7.88 6.87
CA PHE A 138 -18.83 -6.91 6.16
C PHE A 138 -17.95 -7.62 5.14
N VAL A 139 -18.48 -7.75 3.93
CA VAL A 139 -17.83 -8.43 2.81
C VAL A 139 -16.91 -7.49 2.03
N GLN A 140 -16.16 -8.03 1.07
CA GLN A 140 -15.36 -7.17 0.20
C GLN A 140 -16.20 -6.27 -0.71
N PHE A 141 -15.63 -5.13 -1.07
CA PHE A 141 -16.22 -4.18 -2.00
C PHE A 141 -16.20 -4.72 -3.44
N ASP A 142 -17.33 -4.64 -4.14
CA ASP A 142 -17.52 -5.21 -5.48
C ASP A 142 -16.43 -4.78 -6.48
N MET A 143 -16.03 -3.51 -6.46
CA MET A 143 -15.07 -2.96 -7.43
C MET A 143 -13.67 -3.54 -7.21
N ALA A 144 -13.30 -3.84 -5.95
CA ALA A 144 -12.04 -4.53 -5.66
C ALA A 144 -12.05 -5.96 -6.22
N SER A 145 -13.20 -6.64 -6.20
CA SER A 145 -13.35 -7.95 -6.85
C SER A 145 -13.19 -7.83 -8.37
N VAL A 146 -13.84 -6.86 -9.01
CA VAL A 146 -13.69 -6.63 -10.47
C VAL A 146 -12.23 -6.43 -10.87
N VAL A 147 -11.49 -5.59 -10.14
CA VAL A 147 -10.09 -5.24 -10.48
C VAL A 147 -9.10 -6.35 -10.12
N MET A 148 -9.30 -7.07 -9.02
CA MET A 148 -8.31 -8.03 -8.49
C MET A 148 -8.62 -9.49 -8.82
N ASN A 149 -9.73 -9.78 -9.50
CA ASN A 149 -10.16 -11.14 -9.88
C ASN A 149 -9.84 -11.49 -11.36
N VAL A 150 -8.96 -10.73 -12.02
CA VAL A 150 -8.80 -10.87 -13.49
C VAL A 150 -8.18 -12.21 -13.90
N PHE A 151 -7.43 -12.85 -13.01
CA PHE A 151 -6.83 -14.17 -13.25
C PHE A 151 -7.46 -15.29 -12.41
N GLY A 152 -8.61 -15.04 -11.79
CA GLY A 152 -9.36 -16.02 -10.99
C GLY A 152 -9.51 -15.64 -9.52
N ASP A 153 -10.50 -16.30 -8.89
CA ASP A 153 -10.90 -16.04 -7.50
C ASP A 153 -9.71 -16.22 -6.57
N ASN A 154 -9.59 -15.36 -5.56
CA ASN A 154 -8.44 -15.36 -4.67
C ASN A 154 -8.79 -14.93 -3.25
N VAL A 155 -7.84 -15.11 -2.34
CA VAL A 155 -8.04 -14.83 -0.90
C VAL A 155 -8.47 -13.38 -0.60
N LEU A 156 -8.15 -12.43 -1.47
CA LEU A 156 -8.58 -11.04 -1.30
C LEU A 156 -10.04 -10.86 -1.76
N THR A 157 -10.41 -11.41 -2.92
CA THR A 157 -11.68 -11.14 -3.61
C THR A 157 -12.83 -12.05 -3.21
N SER A 158 -12.55 -13.24 -2.67
CA SER A 158 -13.58 -14.17 -2.23
C SER A 158 -14.26 -13.71 -0.92
N ASP A 159 -15.47 -14.23 -0.66
CA ASP A 159 -16.23 -14.07 0.58
C ASP A 159 -16.80 -15.41 1.10
N GLY A 160 -17.34 -15.41 2.33
CA GLY A 160 -18.04 -16.55 2.93
C GLY A 160 -17.18 -17.82 3.04
N ALA A 161 -17.80 -18.98 2.77
CA ALA A 161 -17.13 -20.28 2.83
C ALA A 161 -15.98 -20.38 1.80
N ASN A 162 -16.12 -19.76 0.63
CA ASN A 162 -15.06 -19.74 -0.38
C ASN A 162 -13.83 -19.01 0.15
N TRP A 163 -14.02 -17.82 0.73
CA TRP A 163 -12.92 -17.08 1.38
C TRP A 163 -12.26 -17.88 2.50
N ALA A 164 -13.04 -18.53 3.37
CA ALA A 164 -12.48 -19.31 4.48
C ALA A 164 -11.55 -20.43 3.97
N ARG A 165 -11.92 -21.09 2.87
CA ARG A 165 -11.09 -22.09 2.17
C ARG A 165 -9.79 -21.47 1.64
N HIS A 166 -9.87 -20.39 0.86
CA HIS A 166 -8.70 -19.68 0.35
C HIS A 166 -7.78 -19.21 1.48
N ARG A 167 -8.35 -18.63 2.54
CA ARG A 167 -7.62 -18.09 3.69
C ARG A 167 -6.85 -19.17 4.43
N ARG A 168 -7.47 -20.33 4.66
CA ARG A 168 -6.81 -21.47 5.31
C ARG A 168 -5.59 -21.95 4.51
N ILE A 169 -5.73 -22.06 3.19
CA ILE A 169 -4.66 -22.51 2.30
C ILE A 169 -3.52 -21.48 2.23
N VAL A 170 -3.85 -20.22 1.95
CA VAL A 170 -2.89 -19.10 1.88
C VAL A 170 -2.15 -18.88 3.20
N ALA A 171 -2.85 -18.96 4.34
CA ALA A 171 -2.21 -18.84 5.65
C ALA A 171 -1.18 -19.96 5.89
N GLY A 172 -1.44 -21.17 5.39
CA GLY A 172 -0.48 -22.27 5.42
C GLY A 172 0.73 -22.09 4.49
N ALA A 173 0.59 -21.28 3.45
CA ALA A 173 1.67 -20.99 2.50
C ALA A 173 2.60 -19.87 2.98
N VAL A 174 2.09 -18.88 3.72
CA VAL A 174 2.87 -17.76 4.25
C VAL A 174 3.12 -17.95 5.74
N THR A 175 3.95 -18.94 6.06
CA THR A 175 4.34 -19.27 7.44
C THR A 175 5.75 -18.80 7.75
N GLU A 176 6.13 -18.91 9.02
CA GLU A 176 7.49 -18.62 9.49
C GLU A 176 8.59 -19.39 8.73
N ARG A 177 8.25 -20.51 8.07
CA ARG A 177 9.18 -21.31 7.26
C ARG A 177 9.75 -20.54 6.07
N VAL A 178 9.02 -19.55 5.54
CA VAL A 178 9.47 -18.73 4.41
C VAL A 178 10.36 -17.57 4.88
N SER A 179 10.28 -17.18 6.16
CA SER A 179 11.03 -16.03 6.73
C SER A 179 12.54 -16.10 6.51
N PRO A 180 13.25 -17.24 6.68
CA PRO A 180 14.69 -17.33 6.38
C PRO A 180 15.02 -17.10 4.90
N LEU A 181 14.18 -17.59 3.97
CA LEU A 181 14.37 -17.36 2.54
C LEU A 181 14.22 -15.87 2.20
N VAL A 182 13.18 -15.23 2.73
CA VAL A 182 12.92 -13.80 2.58
C VAL A 182 14.11 -13.00 3.11
N TRP A 183 14.54 -13.27 4.33
CA TRP A 183 15.69 -12.62 4.95
C TRP A 183 16.96 -12.74 4.08
N ASN A 184 17.34 -13.97 3.72
CA ASN A 184 18.57 -14.21 2.97
C ASN A 184 18.54 -13.56 1.58
N GLU A 185 17.40 -13.60 0.89
CA GLU A 185 17.26 -12.96 -0.41
C GLU A 185 17.26 -11.44 -0.30
N SER A 186 16.59 -10.85 0.69
CA SER A 186 16.63 -9.42 0.98
C SER A 186 18.06 -8.94 1.21
N VAL A 187 18.83 -9.67 2.01
CA VAL A 187 20.24 -9.37 2.29
C VAL A 187 21.08 -9.48 1.02
N ARG A 188 20.91 -10.55 0.23
CA ARG A 188 21.66 -10.77 -1.02
C ARG A 188 21.42 -9.64 -2.01
N GLN A 189 20.17 -9.32 -2.28
CA GLN A 189 19.78 -8.26 -3.22
C GLN A 189 20.22 -6.88 -2.74
N THR A 190 20.11 -6.59 -1.44
CA THR A 190 20.54 -5.31 -0.88
C THR A 190 22.07 -5.14 -0.91
N ARG A 191 22.84 -6.22 -0.67
CA ARG A 191 24.30 -6.19 -0.84
C ARG A 191 24.70 -5.95 -2.30
N ALA A 192 24.01 -6.58 -3.24
CA ALA A 192 24.24 -6.35 -4.67
C ALA A 192 23.86 -4.91 -5.09
N LEU A 193 22.76 -4.37 -4.55
CA LEU A 193 22.38 -2.96 -4.70
C LEU A 193 23.52 -2.06 -4.24
N LEU A 194 24.04 -2.24 -3.02
CA LEU A 194 25.14 -1.43 -2.50
C LEU A 194 26.42 -1.59 -3.34
N ALA A 195 26.73 -2.81 -3.79
CA ALA A 195 27.88 -3.06 -4.66
C ALA A 195 27.77 -2.32 -6.00
N SER A 196 26.57 -2.20 -6.57
CA SER A 196 26.33 -1.45 -7.82
C SER A 196 26.52 0.08 -7.67
N LEU A 197 26.59 0.58 -6.43
CA LEU A 197 26.92 1.98 -6.15
C LEU A 197 28.43 2.22 -6.10
N ASN A 198 29.24 1.19 -5.84
CA ASN A 198 30.69 1.27 -5.81
C ASN A 198 31.23 1.46 -7.23
N GLY A 199 32.02 2.52 -7.47
CA GLY A 199 32.62 2.83 -8.77
C GLY A 199 31.88 3.87 -9.62
N LYS A 200 30.77 4.44 -9.16
CA LYS A 200 30.14 5.59 -9.83
C LYS A 200 30.93 6.89 -9.57
N PRO A 201 31.02 7.81 -10.56
CA PRO A 201 31.87 9.02 -10.48
C PRO A 201 31.52 9.96 -9.33
N GLU A 202 30.30 9.89 -8.77
CA GLU A 202 29.84 10.72 -7.64
C GLU A 202 29.88 10.02 -6.27
N GLN A 203 30.93 9.22 -5.97
CA GLN A 203 31.19 8.69 -4.62
C GLN A 203 29.94 8.11 -3.91
N GLY A 204 29.23 7.16 -4.54
CA GLY A 204 28.09 6.47 -3.94
C GLY A 204 26.75 7.23 -3.96
N ALA A 205 26.65 8.34 -4.72
CA ALA A 205 25.37 9.00 -4.99
C ALA A 205 24.58 8.35 -6.15
N THR A 206 23.26 8.27 -6.02
CA THR A 206 22.34 7.83 -7.08
C THR A 206 21.00 8.54 -6.98
N SER A 207 20.40 8.88 -8.12
CA SER A 207 19.02 9.39 -8.18
C SER A 207 17.97 8.29 -8.33
N GLN A 208 18.40 7.03 -8.46
CA GLN A 208 17.57 5.87 -8.76
C GLN A 208 17.37 4.94 -7.54
N MET A 209 17.68 5.42 -6.33
CA MET A 209 17.64 4.59 -5.12
C MET A 209 16.28 3.90 -4.91
N PHE A 210 15.19 4.62 -5.15
CA PHE A 210 13.84 4.07 -4.99
C PHE A 210 13.53 2.98 -6.02
N ASP A 211 13.91 3.16 -7.29
CA ASP A 211 13.79 2.12 -8.32
C ASP A 211 14.63 0.88 -8.00
N MET A 212 15.83 1.08 -7.44
CA MET A 212 16.71 0.00 -7.01
C MET A 212 16.12 -0.78 -5.82
N VAL A 213 15.56 -0.09 -4.81
CA VAL A 213 14.87 -0.74 -3.68
C VAL A 213 13.60 -1.47 -4.15
N LYS A 214 12.82 -0.87 -5.04
CA LYS A 214 11.65 -1.52 -5.66
C LYS A 214 12.05 -2.78 -6.42
N ARG A 215 13.24 -2.79 -7.06
CA ARG A 215 13.83 -3.98 -7.67
C ARG A 215 14.19 -5.05 -6.64
N VAL A 216 14.76 -4.66 -5.51
CA VAL A 216 15.05 -5.61 -4.40
C VAL A 216 13.76 -6.32 -3.99
N THR A 217 12.68 -5.59 -3.73
CA THR A 217 11.45 -6.21 -3.20
C THR A 217 10.76 -7.14 -4.19
N ILE A 218 10.73 -6.78 -5.48
CA ILE A 218 10.17 -7.68 -6.51
C ILE A 218 11.03 -8.94 -6.68
N HIS A 219 12.35 -8.87 -6.54
CA HIS A 219 13.23 -10.04 -6.58
C HIS A 219 13.04 -10.95 -5.36
N VAL A 220 12.89 -10.36 -4.16
CA VAL A 220 12.58 -11.10 -2.93
C VAL A 220 11.26 -11.84 -3.09
N LEU A 221 10.23 -11.18 -3.62
CA LEU A 221 8.94 -11.80 -3.90
C LEU A 221 9.02 -12.87 -5.00
N TYR A 222 9.85 -12.70 -6.02
CA TYR A 222 10.06 -13.72 -7.04
C TYR A 222 10.68 -15.00 -6.44
N ALA A 223 11.63 -14.85 -5.50
CA ALA A 223 12.26 -15.97 -4.82
C ALA A 223 11.33 -16.62 -3.79
N ALA A 224 10.79 -15.85 -2.86
CA ALA A 224 9.95 -16.33 -1.76
C ALA A 224 8.53 -16.71 -2.21
N GLY A 225 8.02 -16.03 -3.23
CA GLY A 225 6.69 -16.26 -3.81
C GLY A 225 6.70 -17.34 -4.87
N MET A 226 7.56 -17.22 -5.89
CA MET A 226 7.55 -18.06 -7.10
C MET A 226 8.67 -19.11 -7.14
N GLY A 227 9.54 -19.16 -6.13
CA GLY A 227 10.66 -20.10 -6.07
C GLY A 227 11.80 -19.81 -7.07
N ASN A 228 11.79 -18.67 -7.76
CA ASN A 228 12.79 -18.35 -8.78
C ASN A 228 13.67 -17.19 -8.31
N ARG A 229 14.98 -17.27 -8.56
CA ARG A 229 15.94 -16.23 -8.18
C ARG A 229 16.39 -15.47 -9.41
N GLN A 230 16.58 -14.16 -9.23
CA GLN A 230 17.12 -13.25 -10.25
C GLN A 230 18.33 -12.52 -9.69
N ASP A 231 19.35 -12.26 -10.51
CA ASP A 231 20.45 -11.40 -10.09
C ASP A 231 20.05 -9.92 -10.14
N PHE A 232 20.65 -9.11 -9.26
CA PHE A 232 20.24 -7.71 -9.07
C PHE A 232 20.30 -6.88 -10.35
N ASP A 233 21.37 -7.03 -11.12
CA ASP A 233 21.55 -6.39 -12.44
C ASP A 233 21.13 -7.28 -13.59
N GLY A 234 20.30 -8.31 -13.37
CA GLY A 234 19.83 -9.20 -14.43
C GLY A 234 20.88 -10.14 -15.02
N GLY A 235 22.12 -10.11 -14.53
CA GLY A 235 23.28 -10.70 -15.20
C GLY A 235 23.77 -9.80 -16.34
N LYS A 236 24.99 -10.03 -16.88
CA LYS A 236 25.26 -9.58 -18.25
C LYS A 236 24.14 -10.18 -19.11
N ASP A 237 23.36 -9.34 -19.79
CA ASP A 237 22.19 -9.66 -20.64
C ASP A 237 20.82 -9.18 -20.10
N LEU A 238 20.72 -7.88 -19.75
CA LEU A 238 19.47 -7.23 -19.31
C LEU A 238 18.40 -6.98 -20.40
N VAL A 239 18.43 -7.70 -21.50
CA VAL A 239 17.28 -7.77 -22.44
C VAL A 239 16.93 -9.21 -22.81
N ASP A 240 17.84 -10.18 -22.60
CA ASP A 240 17.75 -11.48 -23.27
C ASP A 240 17.60 -12.70 -22.35
N GLY A 241 17.99 -12.65 -21.07
CA GLY A 241 18.05 -13.86 -20.22
C GLY A 241 16.73 -14.64 -20.06
N ASP A 242 15.61 -13.93 -19.92
CA ASP A 242 14.26 -14.53 -19.87
C ASP A 242 13.60 -14.57 -21.26
N LYS A 243 13.80 -13.52 -22.09
CA LYS A 243 13.19 -13.43 -23.43
C LYS A 243 13.66 -14.53 -24.37
N VAL A 244 14.96 -14.83 -24.35
CA VAL A 244 15.61 -15.84 -25.21
C VAL A 244 15.24 -17.27 -24.77
N LYS A 245 14.96 -17.49 -23.48
CA LYS A 245 14.60 -18.83 -22.98
C LYS A 245 13.13 -19.19 -23.22
N THR A 246 12.23 -18.22 -23.27
CA THR A 246 10.78 -18.47 -23.40
C THR A 246 10.19 -18.09 -24.77
N GLY A 247 10.93 -17.35 -25.61
CA GLY A 247 10.41 -16.80 -26.86
C GLY A 247 9.35 -15.71 -26.66
N MET A 248 9.25 -15.14 -25.45
CA MET A 248 8.31 -14.07 -25.10
C MET A 248 8.95 -12.68 -25.23
N GLY A 249 8.13 -11.64 -25.45
CA GLY A 249 8.65 -10.29 -25.65
C GLY A 249 8.94 -9.50 -24.37
N MET A 250 8.40 -9.93 -23.21
CA MET A 250 8.63 -9.34 -21.89
C MET A 250 9.14 -10.36 -20.87
N SER A 251 9.96 -9.90 -19.92
CA SER A 251 10.32 -10.70 -18.74
C SER A 251 9.12 -10.84 -17.79
N TYR A 252 9.15 -11.82 -16.88
CA TYR A 252 8.09 -11.96 -15.87
C TYR A 252 7.96 -10.71 -15.00
N ILE A 253 9.09 -10.15 -14.56
CA ILE A 253 9.14 -8.96 -13.70
C ILE A 253 8.51 -7.75 -14.41
N ASP A 254 8.82 -7.54 -15.69
CA ASP A 254 8.26 -6.43 -16.47
C ASP A 254 6.75 -6.60 -16.66
N ALA A 255 6.30 -7.82 -16.98
CA ALA A 255 4.88 -8.13 -17.10
C ALA A 255 4.14 -7.86 -15.78
N VAL A 256 4.73 -8.25 -14.64
CA VAL A 256 4.18 -8.00 -13.30
C VAL A 256 4.05 -6.51 -13.01
N LYS A 257 5.10 -5.72 -13.23
CA LYS A 257 5.08 -4.27 -12.99
C LYS A 257 3.98 -3.60 -13.81
N ILE A 258 3.91 -3.90 -15.10
CA ILE A 258 2.90 -3.32 -16.00
C ILE A 258 1.48 -3.68 -15.56
N VAL A 259 1.23 -4.95 -15.22
CA VAL A 259 -0.10 -5.40 -14.76
C VAL A 259 -0.47 -4.70 -13.45
N ASN A 260 0.45 -4.60 -12.49
CA ASN A 260 0.16 -4.02 -11.18
C ASN A 260 -0.09 -2.51 -11.23
N GLU A 261 0.76 -1.76 -11.95
CA GLU A 261 0.66 -0.31 -12.06
C GLU A 261 -0.60 0.13 -12.83
N ASN A 262 -1.23 -0.79 -13.58
CA ASN A 262 -2.38 -0.52 -14.44
C ASN A 262 -3.60 -1.39 -14.12
N ALA A 263 -3.70 -1.93 -12.89
CA ALA A 263 -4.73 -2.90 -12.49
C ALA A 263 -6.16 -2.48 -12.89
N ALA A 264 -6.52 -1.19 -12.74
CA ALA A 264 -7.85 -0.69 -13.11
C ALA A 264 -8.07 -0.61 -14.65
N GLY A 265 -7.08 -0.14 -15.41
CA GLY A 265 -7.16 -0.05 -16.88
C GLY A 265 -7.17 -1.41 -17.56
N PHE A 266 -6.46 -2.36 -16.96
CA PHE A 266 -6.34 -3.75 -17.36
C PHE A 266 -7.67 -4.52 -17.41
N THR A 267 -8.55 -4.27 -16.44
CA THR A 267 -9.85 -4.98 -16.32
C THR A 267 -10.89 -4.47 -17.31
N VAL A 268 -10.92 -3.17 -17.57
CA VAL A 268 -12.00 -2.53 -18.34
C VAL A 268 -11.76 -2.65 -19.85
N LEU A 269 -10.50 -2.62 -20.30
CA LEU A 269 -10.17 -2.61 -21.73
C LEU A 269 -10.03 -4.03 -22.31
N PRO A 270 -10.73 -4.34 -23.43
CA PRO A 270 -10.59 -5.63 -24.11
C PRO A 270 -9.15 -5.87 -24.61
N THR A 271 -8.62 -7.08 -24.44
CA THR A 271 -7.24 -7.41 -24.87
C THR A 271 -7.00 -7.18 -26.36
N ARG A 272 -8.00 -7.44 -27.20
CA ARG A 272 -7.92 -7.20 -28.65
C ARG A 272 -7.82 -5.72 -28.99
N PHE A 273 -8.45 -4.85 -28.20
CA PHE A 273 -8.33 -3.40 -28.38
C PHE A 273 -6.92 -2.92 -28.01
N LEU A 274 -6.39 -3.42 -26.88
CA LEU A 274 -5.05 -3.05 -26.40
C LEU A 274 -3.95 -3.43 -27.39
N ARG A 275 -3.96 -4.66 -27.93
CA ARG A 275 -2.93 -5.18 -28.84
C ARG A 275 -3.00 -4.67 -30.28
N ASN A 276 -4.15 -4.16 -30.69
CA ASN A 276 -4.37 -3.63 -32.04
C ASN A 276 -4.57 -2.11 -32.01
N TYR A 277 -4.17 -1.45 -30.92
CA TYR A 277 -4.30 -0.01 -30.82
C TYR A 277 -3.37 0.65 -31.86
N PRO A 278 -3.91 1.49 -32.78
CA PRO A 278 -3.15 2.00 -33.90
C PRO A 278 -1.87 2.73 -33.44
N SER A 279 -0.74 2.39 -34.06
CA SER A 279 0.58 2.90 -33.66
C SER A 279 0.69 4.42 -33.74
N PHE A 280 -0.07 5.07 -34.63
CA PHE A 280 -0.08 6.52 -34.83
C PHE A 280 -0.88 7.30 -33.77
N LEU A 281 -1.69 6.62 -32.94
CA LEU A 281 -2.46 7.28 -31.89
C LEU A 281 -1.62 7.47 -30.61
N PRO A 282 -1.87 8.55 -29.83
CA PRO A 282 -1.15 8.80 -28.58
C PRO A 282 -1.28 7.63 -27.60
N GLY A 283 -0.18 7.27 -26.95
CA GLY A 283 -0.17 6.19 -25.95
C GLY A 283 -0.16 4.77 -26.53
N SER A 284 0.02 4.60 -27.84
CA SER A 284 0.01 3.30 -28.52
C SER A 284 1.02 2.31 -27.96
N LYS A 285 2.26 2.74 -27.69
CA LYS A 285 3.28 1.89 -27.06
C LYS A 285 2.79 1.35 -25.71
N TRP A 286 2.31 2.23 -24.82
CA TRP A 286 1.83 1.86 -23.49
C TRP A 286 0.63 0.91 -23.54
N LEU A 287 -0.35 1.15 -24.42
CA LEU A 287 -1.52 0.26 -24.58
C LEU A 287 -1.12 -1.12 -25.14
N ASN A 288 -0.19 -1.16 -26.09
CA ASN A 288 0.32 -2.42 -26.64
C ASN A 288 1.12 -3.20 -25.60
N ASP A 289 2.01 -2.52 -24.85
CA ASP A 289 2.77 -3.11 -23.75
C ASP A 289 1.83 -3.70 -22.69
N LEU A 290 0.76 -2.98 -22.33
CA LEU A 290 -0.29 -3.46 -21.42
C LEU A 290 -1.02 -4.69 -21.99
N GLY A 291 -1.35 -4.67 -23.28
CA GLY A 291 -1.98 -5.78 -23.97
C GLY A 291 -1.10 -7.02 -24.05
N GLN A 292 0.22 -6.84 -24.18
CA GLN A 292 1.20 -7.92 -24.18
C GLN A 292 1.38 -8.50 -22.78
N ALA A 293 1.57 -7.66 -21.75
CA ALA A 293 1.67 -8.08 -20.35
C ALA A 293 0.43 -8.89 -19.91
N LYS A 294 -0.77 -8.53 -20.39
CA LYS A 294 -2.03 -9.28 -20.15
C LYS A 294 -1.99 -10.73 -20.64
N VAL A 295 -1.27 -10.99 -21.73
CA VAL A 295 -1.15 -12.31 -22.32
C VAL A 295 0.03 -13.07 -21.72
N GLU A 296 1.17 -12.41 -21.55
CA GLU A 296 2.41 -13.05 -21.12
C GLU A 296 2.46 -13.35 -19.62
N PHE A 297 1.86 -12.54 -18.75
CA PHE A 297 1.87 -12.78 -17.31
C PHE A 297 1.32 -14.17 -16.92
N PRO A 298 0.14 -14.62 -17.41
CA PRO A 298 -0.35 -15.98 -17.15
C PRO A 298 0.57 -17.07 -17.71
N ILE A 299 1.24 -16.83 -18.84
CA ILE A 299 2.13 -17.80 -19.47
C ILE A 299 3.36 -18.01 -18.58
N HIS A 300 4.02 -16.91 -18.17
CA HIS A 300 5.15 -16.95 -17.25
C HIS A 300 4.79 -17.63 -15.92
N THR A 301 3.63 -17.29 -15.36
CA THR A 301 3.17 -17.86 -14.08
C THR A 301 2.94 -19.37 -14.20
N ARG A 302 2.33 -19.86 -15.30
CA ARG A 302 2.14 -21.29 -15.55
C ARG A 302 3.46 -22.01 -15.80
N ALA A 303 4.40 -21.39 -16.51
CA ALA A 303 5.73 -21.96 -16.74
C ALA A 303 6.50 -22.13 -15.41
N ALA A 304 6.44 -21.12 -14.54
CA ALA A 304 7.01 -21.20 -13.19
C ALA A 304 6.35 -22.31 -12.35
N LEU A 305 5.02 -22.42 -12.42
CA LEU A 305 4.27 -23.48 -11.74
C LEU A 305 4.67 -24.89 -12.22
N ALA A 306 4.79 -25.08 -13.53
CA ALA A 306 5.21 -26.36 -14.11
C ALA A 306 6.63 -26.75 -13.66
N LYS A 307 7.54 -25.78 -13.62
CA LYS A 307 8.92 -25.97 -13.13
C LYS A 307 8.94 -26.36 -11.65
N GLU A 308 8.10 -25.76 -10.82
CA GLU A 308 8.00 -26.10 -9.39
C GLU A 308 7.45 -27.53 -9.19
N LYS A 309 6.42 -27.92 -9.96
CA LYS A 309 5.87 -29.28 -9.94
C LYS A 309 6.92 -30.30 -10.38
N GLN A 310 7.64 -30.02 -11.45
CA GLN A 310 8.73 -30.88 -11.94
C GLN A 310 9.83 -31.02 -10.89
N HIS A 311 10.27 -29.92 -10.28
CA HIS A 311 11.28 -29.96 -9.23
C HIS A 311 10.86 -30.83 -8.03
N THR A 312 9.60 -30.72 -7.61
CA THR A 312 9.05 -31.54 -6.52
C THR A 312 9.01 -33.01 -6.90
N ALA A 313 8.63 -33.32 -8.16
CA ALA A 313 8.62 -34.69 -8.68
C ALA A 313 10.03 -35.31 -8.78
N GLU A 314 11.03 -34.53 -9.16
CA GLU A 314 12.42 -34.99 -9.30
C GLU A 314 13.14 -35.15 -7.96
N THR A 315 12.94 -34.22 -7.03
CA THR A 315 13.67 -34.21 -5.74
C THR A 315 12.91 -34.88 -4.59
N GLY A 316 11.61 -35.12 -4.76
CA GLY A 316 10.73 -35.62 -3.71
C GLY A 316 10.50 -34.63 -2.56
N GLN A 317 10.97 -33.39 -2.66
CA GLN A 317 10.87 -32.38 -1.61
C GLN A 317 10.32 -31.06 -2.15
N ALA A 318 9.24 -30.57 -1.54
CA ALA A 318 8.73 -29.24 -1.82
C ALA A 318 9.64 -28.16 -1.23
N ARG A 319 9.87 -27.07 -1.97
CA ARG A 319 10.66 -25.93 -1.50
C ARG A 319 9.88 -25.08 -0.50
N ASN A 320 10.60 -24.35 0.35
CA ASN A 320 10.02 -23.39 1.31
C ASN A 320 9.67 -22.06 0.62
N ASN A 321 8.75 -22.08 -0.35
CA ASN A 321 8.22 -20.88 -1.01
C ASN A 321 6.68 -20.95 -1.11
N VAL A 322 6.04 -19.82 -1.38
CA VAL A 322 4.57 -19.69 -1.39
C VAL A 322 3.96 -20.57 -2.49
N MET A 323 4.55 -20.61 -3.69
CA MET A 323 4.05 -21.44 -4.80
C MET A 323 4.04 -22.92 -4.46
N SER A 324 5.14 -23.50 -3.95
CA SER A 324 5.20 -24.91 -3.56
C SER A 324 4.17 -25.23 -2.47
N ALA A 325 3.98 -24.32 -1.52
CA ALA A 325 3.00 -24.52 -0.45
C ALA A 325 1.54 -24.44 -0.96
N LEU A 326 1.26 -23.57 -1.95
CA LEU A 326 -0.03 -23.53 -2.63
C LEU A 326 -0.28 -24.78 -3.48
N ILE A 327 0.75 -25.30 -4.17
CA ILE A 327 0.69 -26.57 -4.91
C ILE A 327 0.35 -27.70 -3.95
N ALA A 328 1.11 -27.86 -2.86
CA ALA A 328 0.89 -28.91 -1.88
C ALA A 328 -0.52 -28.85 -1.26
N ALA A 329 -1.06 -27.63 -1.06
CA ALA A 329 -2.42 -27.44 -0.57
C ALA A 329 -3.51 -27.67 -1.64
N SER A 330 -3.16 -27.58 -2.92
CA SER A 330 -4.00 -27.93 -4.07
C SER A 330 -3.93 -29.44 -4.40
N GLU A 331 -2.89 -30.16 -3.97
CA GLU A 331 -2.73 -31.60 -4.20
C GLU A 331 -3.26 -32.48 -3.05
N LEU A 332 -4.08 -31.93 -2.15
CA LEU A 332 -4.77 -32.74 -1.13
C LEU A 332 -5.71 -33.75 -1.81
N ASN A 333 -5.26 -35.01 -1.81
CA ASN A 333 -5.80 -36.15 -2.56
C ASN A 333 -7.14 -36.70 -2.01
N GLU A 334 -7.84 -37.45 -2.86
CA GLU A 334 -9.08 -38.21 -2.58
C GLU A 334 -9.00 -39.10 -1.32
N GLY A 335 -7.81 -39.53 -0.88
CA GLY A 335 -7.61 -40.32 0.35
C GLY A 335 -7.80 -39.55 1.67
N ASP A 336 -7.82 -38.22 1.66
CA ASP A 336 -8.16 -37.40 2.84
C ASP A 336 -9.69 -37.25 3.02
N VAL A 337 -10.46 -37.57 1.98
CA VAL A 337 -11.94 -37.63 2.02
C VAL A 337 -12.40 -38.83 2.85
N GLU A 338 -11.70 -39.96 2.79
CA GLU A 338 -11.96 -41.15 3.63
C GLU A 338 -11.69 -40.90 5.13
N LYS A 339 -10.80 -39.95 5.48
CA LYS A 339 -10.49 -39.57 6.87
C LYS A 339 -11.37 -38.44 7.43
N GLY A 340 -12.48 -38.12 6.76
CA GLY A 340 -13.47 -37.15 7.24
C GLY A 340 -13.02 -35.67 7.16
N ARG A 341 -11.90 -35.36 6.49
CA ARG A 341 -11.47 -33.98 6.26
C ARG A 341 -12.16 -33.44 5.00
N LYS A 342 -13.29 -32.75 5.14
CA LYS A 342 -13.94 -32.04 4.02
C LYS A 342 -13.23 -30.71 3.72
N GLY A 343 -12.70 -30.54 2.50
CA GLY A 343 -12.21 -29.25 2.00
C GLY A 343 -11.46 -29.34 0.66
N PRO A 344 -11.84 -28.57 -0.39
CA PRO A 344 -11.24 -28.65 -1.73
C PRO A 344 -9.80 -28.12 -1.80
N ALA A 345 -8.98 -28.86 -2.57
CA ALA A 345 -7.90 -28.38 -3.41
C ALA A 345 -8.34 -27.14 -4.24
N LEU A 346 -7.58 -26.04 -4.24
CA LEU A 346 -7.86 -24.90 -5.12
C LEU A 346 -7.90 -25.36 -6.59
N SER A 347 -8.85 -24.88 -7.37
CA SER A 347 -8.85 -25.07 -8.83
C SER A 347 -7.66 -24.35 -9.49
N ASP A 348 -7.31 -24.70 -10.73
CA ASP A 348 -6.22 -24.03 -11.46
C ASP A 348 -6.44 -22.52 -11.58
N GLY A 349 -7.69 -22.08 -11.80
CA GLY A 349 -8.04 -20.66 -11.83
C GLY A 349 -7.85 -19.97 -10.48
N GLU A 350 -8.24 -20.63 -9.39
CA GLU A 350 -8.04 -20.12 -8.03
C GLU A 350 -6.56 -20.10 -7.63
N LEU A 351 -5.77 -21.09 -8.04
CA LEU A 351 -4.33 -21.12 -7.83
C LEU A 351 -3.65 -19.94 -8.54
N MET A 352 -3.99 -19.72 -9.82
CA MET A 352 -3.51 -18.58 -10.60
C MET A 352 -3.92 -17.23 -9.99
N GLY A 353 -5.18 -17.12 -9.55
CA GLY A 353 -5.68 -15.94 -8.85
C GLY A 353 -4.91 -15.65 -7.57
N ASN A 354 -4.61 -16.68 -6.76
CA ASN A 354 -3.82 -16.52 -5.54
C ASN A 354 -2.35 -16.12 -5.84
N LEU A 355 -1.71 -16.73 -6.84
CA LEU A 355 -0.35 -16.35 -7.25
C LEU A 355 -0.28 -14.91 -7.76
N TYR A 356 -1.30 -14.47 -8.52
CA TYR A 356 -1.43 -13.08 -8.95
C TYR A 356 -1.53 -12.13 -7.76
N ILE A 357 -2.45 -12.38 -6.80
CA ILE A 357 -2.62 -11.45 -5.69
C ILE A 357 -1.39 -11.38 -4.78
N PHE A 358 -0.66 -12.47 -4.58
CA PHE A 358 0.62 -12.43 -3.87
C PHE A 358 1.63 -11.54 -4.56
N THR A 359 1.68 -11.63 -5.89
CA THR A 359 2.57 -10.80 -6.70
C THR A 359 2.15 -9.34 -6.65
N ALA A 360 0.88 -9.03 -6.93
CA ALA A 360 0.35 -7.67 -6.97
C ALA A 360 0.42 -6.94 -5.61
N ALA A 361 0.14 -7.65 -4.50
CA ALA A 361 0.08 -7.04 -3.17
C ALA A 361 1.43 -6.98 -2.44
N GLY A 362 2.38 -7.85 -2.81
CA GLY A 362 3.55 -8.15 -1.98
C GLY A 362 4.74 -7.18 -2.10
N PHE A 363 5.10 -6.74 -3.31
CA PHE A 363 6.35 -5.99 -3.50
C PHE A 363 6.17 -4.48 -3.41
N ASP A 364 5.08 -3.93 -3.97
CA ASP A 364 4.85 -2.48 -4.03
C ASP A 364 4.58 -1.89 -2.64
N THR A 365 3.80 -2.58 -1.81
CA THR A 365 3.49 -2.14 -0.44
C THR A 365 4.77 -2.03 0.41
N THR A 366 5.63 -3.04 0.35
CA THR A 366 6.92 -3.05 1.08
C THR A 366 7.89 -2.01 0.49
N ALA A 367 8.02 -1.92 -0.84
CA ALA A 367 8.90 -0.95 -1.49
C ALA A 367 8.56 0.49 -1.10
N ASN A 368 7.29 0.85 -1.14
CA ASN A 368 6.83 2.18 -0.75
C ASN A 368 7.07 2.46 0.73
N THR A 369 6.85 1.47 1.60
CA THR A 369 7.16 1.59 3.03
C THR A 369 8.66 1.87 3.25
N ILE A 370 9.54 1.15 2.55
CA ILE A 370 10.98 1.40 2.61
C ILE A 370 11.30 2.80 2.07
N ALA A 371 10.73 3.19 0.93
CA ALA A 371 10.94 4.51 0.33
C ALA A 371 10.62 5.66 1.29
N TYR A 372 9.45 5.64 1.94
CA TYR A 372 9.10 6.64 2.95
C TYR A 372 10.04 6.57 4.17
N SER A 373 10.43 5.38 4.62
CA SER A 373 11.36 5.25 5.75
C SER A 373 12.72 5.86 5.44
N LEU A 374 13.24 5.69 4.22
CA LEU A 374 14.48 6.31 3.80
C LEU A 374 14.37 7.83 3.81
N LEU A 375 13.27 8.39 3.30
CA LEU A 375 13.05 9.85 3.38
C LEU A 375 13.00 10.37 4.81
N PHE A 376 12.30 9.68 5.71
CA PHE A 376 12.25 10.08 7.12
C PHE A 376 13.62 10.00 7.80
N LEU A 377 14.40 8.95 7.51
CA LEU A 377 15.75 8.80 8.05
C LEU A 377 16.71 9.87 7.50
N ALA A 378 16.53 10.29 6.24
CA ALA A 378 17.23 11.44 5.66
C ALA A 378 16.83 12.77 6.32
N ARG A 379 15.52 12.99 6.50
CA ARG A 379 14.92 14.17 7.14
C ARG A 379 15.33 14.30 8.60
N HIS A 380 15.58 13.19 9.28
CA HIS A 380 15.86 13.13 10.71
C HIS A 380 17.10 12.28 11.01
N PRO A 381 18.32 12.82 10.83
CA PRO A 381 19.57 12.08 11.04
C PRO A 381 19.70 11.42 12.41
N ARG A 382 19.10 12.02 13.47
CA ARG A 382 19.05 11.42 14.82
C ARG A 382 18.45 10.02 14.84
N TRP A 383 17.51 9.72 13.94
CA TRP A 383 16.88 8.40 13.87
C TRP A 383 17.77 7.39 13.15
N GLN A 384 18.71 7.84 12.30
CA GLN A 384 19.79 6.98 11.82
C GLN A 384 20.73 6.62 12.98
N ASP A 385 21.12 7.61 13.81
CA ASP A 385 21.99 7.37 14.98
C ASP A 385 21.35 6.37 15.96
N TRP A 386 20.05 6.56 16.22
CA TRP A 386 19.26 5.68 17.06
C TRP A 386 19.14 4.25 16.49
N LEU A 387 19.08 4.09 15.16
CA LEU A 387 19.15 2.77 14.53
C LEU A 387 20.55 2.16 14.65
N PHE A 388 21.61 2.96 14.50
CA PHE A 388 22.99 2.49 14.58
C PHE A 388 23.31 1.86 15.93
N GLU A 389 22.87 2.47 17.03
CA GLU A 389 23.02 1.89 18.37
C GLU A 389 22.47 0.45 18.48
N GLU A 390 21.32 0.17 17.86
CA GLU A 390 20.77 -1.20 17.80
C GLU A 390 21.61 -2.09 16.92
N LEU A 391 21.95 -1.64 15.70
CA LEU A 391 22.71 -2.44 14.76
C LEU A 391 24.12 -2.75 15.27
N ASP A 392 24.77 -1.85 15.99
CA ASP A 392 26.09 -2.08 16.59
C ASP A 392 26.06 -3.13 17.71
N THR A 393 24.91 -3.26 18.37
CA THR A 393 24.69 -4.28 19.41
C THR A 393 24.32 -5.64 18.80
N LEU A 394 23.53 -5.63 17.72
CA LEU A 394 23.01 -6.85 17.10
C LEU A 394 23.96 -7.47 16.09
N LEU A 395 24.71 -6.64 15.36
CA LEU A 395 25.57 -7.11 14.29
C LEU A 395 26.94 -7.44 14.86
N PRO A 396 27.41 -8.67 14.66
CA PRO A 396 28.69 -9.10 15.20
C PRO A 396 29.83 -8.35 14.52
N SER A 397 30.85 -7.97 15.29
CA SER A 397 32.04 -7.25 14.81
C SER A 397 32.89 -8.08 13.84
N HIS A 398 32.69 -9.41 13.81
CA HIS A 398 33.49 -10.34 13.03
C HIS A 398 32.77 -10.77 11.74
N PRO A 399 33.43 -10.74 10.56
CA PRO A 399 32.82 -11.12 9.28
C PRO A 399 32.34 -12.58 9.16
N ALA A 400 32.66 -13.44 10.14
CA ALA A 400 32.29 -14.85 10.17
C ALA A 400 31.03 -15.15 11.00
N ALA A 401 30.45 -14.15 11.67
CA ALA A 401 29.26 -14.33 12.47
C ALA A 401 28.01 -14.02 11.63
N ASP A 402 27.04 -14.92 11.70
CA ASP A 402 25.99 -15.03 10.70
C ASP A 402 25.01 -13.85 10.77
N PHE A 403 24.86 -13.13 9.65
CA PHE A 403 23.76 -12.19 9.44
C PHE A 403 22.46 -12.98 9.21
N ASP A 404 22.00 -13.70 10.23
CA ASP A 404 20.92 -14.66 10.12
C ASP A 404 19.59 -14.13 10.71
N TYR A 405 18.51 -14.66 10.16
CA TYR A 405 17.14 -14.30 10.54
C TYR A 405 16.85 -14.51 12.04
N THR A 406 17.21 -15.66 12.59
CA THR A 406 16.85 -16.10 13.94
C THR A 406 17.58 -15.33 15.04
N SER A 407 18.80 -14.86 14.77
CA SER A 407 19.58 -14.10 15.75
C SER A 407 19.23 -12.60 15.75
N ILE A 408 18.96 -12.00 14.59
CA ILE A 408 18.80 -10.55 14.44
C ILE A 408 17.32 -10.14 14.50
N PHE A 409 16.45 -10.74 13.68
CA PHE A 409 15.07 -10.24 13.52
C PHE A 409 14.30 -10.14 14.84
N PRO A 410 14.32 -11.15 15.75
CA PRO A 410 13.58 -11.08 17.01
C PRO A 410 14.02 -9.97 17.95
N LYS A 411 15.21 -9.39 17.74
CA LYS A 411 15.81 -8.36 18.61
C LYS A 411 15.85 -6.97 17.96
N ALA A 412 15.61 -6.87 16.65
CA ALA A 412 15.66 -5.64 15.86
C ALA A 412 14.42 -4.74 16.06
N HIS A 413 14.14 -4.39 17.31
CA HIS A 413 12.94 -3.65 17.72
C HIS A 413 12.92 -2.21 17.20
N ARG A 414 14.06 -1.50 17.17
CA ARG A 414 14.17 -0.12 16.66
C ARG A 414 14.00 -0.08 15.16
N THR A 415 14.59 -1.05 14.44
CA THR A 415 14.41 -1.21 13.00
C THR A 415 12.94 -1.49 12.66
N LEU A 416 12.26 -2.36 13.44
CA LEU A 416 10.83 -2.58 13.30
C LEU A 416 10.01 -1.32 13.65
N ALA A 417 10.39 -0.58 14.70
CA ALA A 417 9.73 0.66 15.09
C ALA A 417 9.77 1.74 13.99
N VAL A 418 10.85 1.81 13.22
CA VAL A 418 10.95 2.66 12.03
C VAL A 418 9.88 2.27 11.00
N MET A 419 9.70 0.98 10.72
CA MET A 419 8.64 0.49 9.83
C MET A 419 7.25 0.89 10.33
N LEU A 420 6.99 0.65 11.62
CA LEU A 420 5.69 0.89 12.23
C LEU A 420 5.35 2.38 12.24
N GLU A 421 6.31 3.25 12.54
CA GLU A 421 6.08 4.70 12.50
C GLU A 421 5.90 5.22 11.07
N THR A 422 6.64 4.67 10.12
CA THR A 422 6.46 5.00 8.70
C THR A 422 5.05 4.62 8.24
N LEU A 423 4.58 3.41 8.54
CA LEU A 423 3.23 2.96 8.18
C LEU A 423 2.12 3.73 8.91
N ARG A 424 2.38 4.25 10.12
CA ARG A 424 1.45 5.09 10.86
C ARG A 424 1.20 6.43 10.17
N LEU A 425 2.26 7.06 9.66
CA LEU A 425 2.13 8.34 8.96
C LEU A 425 1.76 8.15 7.48
N PHE A 426 2.42 7.23 6.79
CA PHE A 426 2.25 6.97 5.35
C PHE A 426 1.86 5.51 5.13
N PRO A 427 0.63 5.11 5.48
CA PRO A 427 0.16 3.77 5.24
C PRO A 427 0.07 3.50 3.73
N ALA A 428 0.63 2.39 3.26
CA ALA A 428 0.53 1.98 1.86
C ALA A 428 -0.94 1.84 1.42
N ILE A 429 -1.81 1.40 2.33
CA ILE A 429 -3.26 1.32 2.16
C ILE A 429 -3.95 2.37 3.04
N ILE A 430 -4.43 3.44 2.40
CA ILE A 430 -4.96 4.64 3.05
C ILE A 430 -6.34 4.46 3.70
N HIS A 431 -7.11 3.46 3.27
CA HIS A 431 -8.34 3.05 3.95
C HIS A 431 -8.61 1.55 3.83
N ILE A 432 -9.41 1.01 4.76
CA ILE A 432 -10.01 -0.32 4.62
C ILE A 432 -11.45 -0.16 4.13
N THR A 433 -11.77 -0.77 2.99
CA THR A 433 -13.13 -0.76 2.44
C THR A 433 -13.84 -2.07 2.69
N LYS A 434 -15.10 -1.98 3.13
CA LYS A 434 -16.04 -3.09 3.26
C LYS A 434 -17.42 -2.70 2.77
N MET A 435 -18.28 -3.69 2.59
CA MET A 435 -19.66 -3.47 2.18
C MET A 435 -20.61 -4.40 2.94
N THR A 436 -21.83 -3.94 3.17
CA THR A 436 -22.92 -4.76 3.69
C THR A 436 -23.74 -5.39 2.55
N ARG A 437 -24.16 -6.65 2.67
CA ARG A 437 -25.11 -7.29 1.73
C ARG A 437 -26.54 -7.30 2.26
N THR A 438 -26.68 -7.33 3.58
CA THR A 438 -27.92 -7.27 4.33
C THR A 438 -27.86 -6.10 5.32
N PRO A 439 -28.98 -5.71 5.95
CA PRO A 439 -28.91 -4.78 7.06
C PRO A 439 -28.03 -5.34 8.20
N VAL A 440 -27.10 -4.52 8.71
CA VAL A 440 -26.17 -4.90 9.77
C VAL A 440 -26.28 -3.93 10.93
N THR A 441 -26.54 -4.46 12.13
CA THR A 441 -26.57 -3.67 13.37
C THR A 441 -25.19 -3.69 14.03
N VAL A 442 -24.69 -2.51 14.35
CA VAL A 442 -23.41 -2.28 15.01
C VAL A 442 -23.67 -1.58 16.33
N THR A 443 -23.04 -2.05 17.40
CA THR A 443 -23.10 -1.44 18.73
C THR A 443 -21.70 -1.11 19.19
N THR A 444 -21.49 0.15 19.56
CA THR A 444 -20.21 0.68 20.06
C THR A 444 -20.48 1.51 21.31
N ALA A 445 -19.52 1.58 22.22
CA ALA A 445 -19.59 2.49 23.35
C ALA A 445 -19.46 3.95 22.89
N SER A 446 -18.69 4.22 21.84
CA SER A 446 -18.48 5.58 21.31
C SER A 446 -19.72 6.17 20.61
N CYS A 447 -20.45 5.37 19.85
CA CYS A 447 -21.53 5.85 18.97
C CYS A 447 -22.91 5.22 19.25
N GLY A 448 -23.02 4.32 20.22
CA GLY A 448 -24.25 3.58 20.53
C GLY A 448 -24.57 2.51 19.49
N THR A 449 -25.86 2.16 19.38
CA THR A 449 -26.37 1.17 18.41
C THR A 449 -26.95 1.86 17.17
N PHE A 450 -26.54 1.40 16.00
CA PHE A 450 -27.07 1.85 14.71
C PHE A 450 -27.13 0.71 13.70
N THR A 451 -27.99 0.83 12.69
CA THR A 451 -28.16 -0.16 11.64
C THR A 451 -27.77 0.41 10.28
N LEU A 452 -26.80 -0.22 9.63
CA LEU A 452 -26.45 0.06 8.24
C LEU A 452 -27.35 -0.75 7.33
N PRO A 453 -28.01 -0.14 6.33
CA PRO A 453 -28.82 -0.89 5.37
C PRO A 453 -27.94 -1.76 4.46
N ALA A 454 -28.58 -2.66 3.72
CA ALA A 454 -27.92 -3.41 2.66
C ALA A 454 -27.27 -2.47 1.62
N ASN A 455 -26.16 -2.90 1.06
CA ASN A 455 -25.38 -2.18 0.06
C ASN A 455 -24.77 -0.85 0.53
N THR A 456 -24.52 -0.72 1.83
CA THR A 456 -23.73 0.39 2.39
C THR A 456 -22.25 0.09 2.25
N THR A 457 -21.47 1.03 1.73
CA THR A 457 -20.01 0.93 1.69
C THR A 457 -19.45 1.57 2.96
N VAL A 458 -18.46 0.95 3.58
CA VAL A 458 -17.82 1.44 4.80
C VAL A 458 -16.34 1.61 4.54
N TYR A 459 -15.84 2.82 4.76
CA TYR A 459 -14.44 3.21 4.65
C TYR A 459 -13.89 3.51 6.04
N VAL A 460 -12.92 2.71 6.48
CA VAL A 460 -12.10 3.00 7.66
C VAL A 460 -10.88 3.77 7.21
N ASN A 461 -10.82 5.05 7.54
CA ASN A 461 -9.75 5.97 7.14
C ASN A 461 -8.49 5.73 7.99
N ASN A 462 -7.51 5.02 7.44
CA ASN A 462 -6.26 4.71 8.15
C ASN A 462 -5.42 5.98 8.38
N VAL A 463 -5.41 6.92 7.43
CA VAL A 463 -4.62 8.16 7.50
C VAL A 463 -4.97 8.96 8.76
N MET A 464 -6.26 9.07 9.08
CA MET A 464 -6.75 9.75 10.28
C MET A 464 -6.69 8.88 11.53
N LEU A 465 -7.08 7.61 11.43
CA LEU A 465 -7.08 6.67 12.56
C LEU A 465 -5.68 6.53 13.18
N HIS A 466 -4.64 6.47 12.34
CA HIS A 466 -3.25 6.34 12.76
C HIS A 466 -2.67 7.65 13.30
N ARG A 467 -3.45 8.74 13.28
CA ARG A 467 -3.14 10.05 13.85
C ARG A 467 -4.16 10.48 14.91
N ASP A 468 -4.97 9.56 15.43
CA ASP A 468 -5.88 9.86 16.53
C ASP A 468 -5.11 10.35 17.76
N PRO A 469 -5.28 11.63 18.17
CA PRO A 469 -4.53 12.17 19.31
C PRO A 469 -4.84 11.42 20.61
N ALA A 470 -6.00 10.77 20.74
CA ALA A 470 -6.34 9.99 21.92
C ALA A 470 -5.47 8.72 22.09
N VAL A 471 -4.87 8.24 21.00
CA VAL A 471 -4.03 7.03 21.00
C VAL A 471 -2.55 7.38 20.92
N TRP A 472 -2.21 8.32 20.05
CA TRP A 472 -0.82 8.53 19.64
C TRP A 472 -0.13 9.69 20.35
N ARG A 473 -0.86 10.68 20.85
CA ARG A 473 -0.23 11.87 21.43
C ARG A 473 0.54 11.51 22.70
N HIS A 474 1.81 11.88 22.75
CA HIS A 474 2.70 11.67 23.90
C HIS A 474 2.95 10.21 24.29
N LEU A 475 2.58 9.25 23.44
CA LEU A 475 2.78 7.83 23.70
C LEU A 475 4.26 7.51 23.93
N ASN A 476 4.59 6.82 25.03
CA ASN A 476 5.97 6.48 25.39
C ASN A 476 6.92 7.70 25.40
N MET A 477 6.43 8.86 25.86
CA MET A 477 7.26 10.03 26.18
C MET A 477 7.43 10.19 27.69
N THR A 478 8.66 10.49 28.11
CA THR A 478 8.97 10.97 29.45
C THR A 478 8.40 12.38 29.69
N PRO A 479 8.23 12.81 30.95
CA PRO A 479 7.87 14.20 31.26
C PRO A 479 8.83 15.23 30.68
N LEU A 480 10.14 14.93 30.64
CA LEU A 480 11.16 15.80 30.07
C LEU A 480 11.02 15.93 28.55
N GLU A 481 10.81 14.81 27.85
CA GLU A 481 10.57 14.82 26.41
C GLU A 481 9.28 15.56 26.04
N ARG A 482 8.23 15.45 26.87
CA ARG A 482 6.99 16.23 26.66
C ARG A 482 7.23 17.73 26.77
N LYS A 483 8.06 18.16 27.73
CA LYS A 483 8.42 19.57 27.89
C LYS A 483 9.26 20.04 26.69
N ALA A 484 10.32 19.30 26.35
CA ALA A 484 11.17 19.61 25.20
C ALA A 484 10.39 19.64 23.89
N ALA A 485 9.42 18.76 23.70
CA ALA A 485 8.56 18.72 22.50
C ALA A 485 7.61 19.92 22.40
N ALA A 486 7.27 20.57 23.53
CA ALA A 486 6.48 21.80 23.55
C ALA A 486 7.32 23.04 23.16
N ASP A 487 8.64 22.97 23.38
CA ASP A 487 9.60 24.06 23.14
C ASP A 487 10.33 23.92 21.76
N ASP A 488 10.01 22.87 20.99
CA ASP A 488 10.66 22.50 19.71
C ASP A 488 10.24 23.41 18.53
N GLU A 489 11.19 23.80 17.67
CA GLU A 489 11.00 24.68 16.50
C GLU A 489 10.06 24.10 15.44
N ASP A 490 9.95 22.77 15.35
CA ASP A 490 8.90 22.06 14.56
C ASP A 490 7.49 22.21 15.19
N GLY A 491 7.32 23.08 16.19
CA GLY A 491 6.14 23.31 17.04
C GLY A 491 4.84 23.68 16.33
N ILE A 492 4.83 23.74 15.01
CA ILE A 492 3.61 23.85 14.18
C ILE A 492 2.79 22.55 14.23
N LYS A 493 3.45 21.38 14.34
CA LYS A 493 2.77 20.06 14.32
C LYS A 493 2.72 19.44 15.71
N ALA A 494 1.57 18.86 16.07
CA ALA A 494 1.41 18.06 17.29
C ALA A 494 2.15 16.71 17.21
N ASP A 495 2.50 16.09 18.34
CA ASP A 495 3.32 14.85 18.40
C ASP A 495 2.78 13.70 17.54
N GLU A 496 1.45 13.50 17.50
CA GLU A 496 0.85 12.45 16.68
C GLU A 496 1.07 12.66 15.18
N GLN A 497 1.48 13.85 14.75
CA GLN A 497 1.81 14.16 13.35
C GLN A 497 3.32 14.13 13.09
N LYS A 498 4.16 14.09 14.14
CA LYS A 498 5.63 14.04 14.04
C LYS A 498 6.09 12.60 13.82
N TYR A 499 7.18 12.43 13.07
CA TYR A 499 7.84 11.14 12.88
C TYR A 499 8.74 10.83 14.09
N ARG A 500 8.27 9.91 14.94
CA ARG A 500 8.98 9.50 16.16
C ARG A 500 8.93 7.98 16.35
N PRO A 501 9.86 7.21 15.74
CA PRO A 501 9.94 5.76 15.90
C PRO A 501 10.02 5.31 17.36
N SER A 502 10.65 6.08 18.25
CA SER A 502 10.73 5.73 19.67
C SER A 502 9.38 5.56 20.36
N ARG A 503 8.27 6.08 19.79
CA ARG A 503 6.92 5.85 20.33
C ARG A 503 6.55 4.37 20.42
N TRP A 504 7.17 3.54 19.60
CA TRP A 504 6.88 2.11 19.53
C TRP A 504 7.69 1.30 20.52
N ILE A 505 8.65 1.91 21.22
CA ILE A 505 9.49 1.23 22.20
C ILE A 505 8.94 1.50 23.59
N ASN A 506 8.54 0.42 24.28
CA ASN A 506 8.10 0.50 25.66
C ASN A 506 9.30 0.67 26.60
N SER A 507 9.04 1.17 27.81
CA SER A 507 10.06 1.28 28.86
C SER A 507 10.66 -0.08 29.23
N SER A 508 11.94 -0.08 29.62
CA SER A 508 12.61 -1.27 30.17
C SER A 508 11.78 -1.90 31.30
N GLY A 509 11.49 -3.19 31.18
CA GLY A 509 10.65 -3.94 32.14
C GLY A 509 9.20 -4.18 31.69
N SER A 510 8.75 -3.60 30.58
CA SER A 510 7.45 -3.96 29.99
C SER A 510 7.44 -5.39 29.44
N ALA A 511 6.26 -6.03 29.46
CA ALA A 511 6.08 -7.42 29.01
C ALA A 511 6.46 -7.65 27.54
N THR A 512 6.28 -6.63 26.69
CA THR A 512 6.77 -6.62 25.31
C THR A 512 7.63 -5.37 25.08
N PRO A 513 8.76 -5.50 24.37
CA PRO A 513 9.63 -4.36 24.06
C PRO A 513 8.98 -3.40 23.06
N VAL A 514 8.15 -3.91 22.15
CA VAL A 514 7.41 -3.12 21.16
C VAL A 514 5.95 -2.93 21.60
N PHE A 515 5.47 -1.68 21.53
CA PHE A 515 4.11 -1.28 21.85
C PHE A 515 3.08 -2.01 20.98
N GLN A 516 2.02 -2.49 21.61
CA GLN A 516 0.89 -3.13 20.94
C GLN A 516 -0.33 -2.20 21.01
N PRO A 517 -0.71 -1.56 19.88
CA PRO A 517 -1.81 -0.61 19.87
C PRO A 517 -3.15 -1.28 20.18
N PRO A 518 -4.10 -0.57 20.82
CA PRO A 518 -5.45 -1.09 21.04
C PRO A 518 -6.11 -1.53 19.73
N LYS A 519 -6.95 -2.57 19.79
CA LYS A 519 -7.63 -3.11 18.61
C LYS A 519 -8.41 -2.02 17.88
N GLY A 520 -8.24 -1.95 16.56
CA GLY A 520 -8.95 -0.97 15.73
C GLY A 520 -8.30 0.41 15.66
N THR A 521 -7.15 0.65 16.30
CA THR A 521 -6.45 1.96 16.26
C THR A 521 -5.26 2.01 15.30
N TYR A 522 -4.77 0.85 14.86
CA TYR A 522 -3.64 0.71 13.94
C TYR A 522 -3.90 -0.45 12.99
N LEU A 523 -4.03 -0.15 11.70
CA LEU A 523 -4.55 -1.06 10.66
C LEU A 523 -3.77 -1.06 9.33
N PRO A 524 -2.43 -0.90 9.30
CA PRO A 524 -1.69 -0.92 8.02
C PRO A 524 -1.75 -2.27 7.29
N TRP A 525 -2.05 -3.36 8.03
CA TRP A 525 -2.28 -4.71 7.49
C TRP A 525 -3.74 -5.15 7.61
N SER A 526 -4.68 -4.22 7.79
CA SER A 526 -6.04 -4.51 8.27
C SER A 526 -6.02 -5.19 9.65
N ALA A 527 -7.16 -5.76 10.08
CA ALA A 527 -7.26 -6.55 11.31
C ALA A 527 -8.31 -7.66 11.18
N GLY A 528 -8.48 -8.42 12.26
CA GLY A 528 -9.45 -9.51 12.33
C GLY A 528 -9.10 -10.67 11.42
N PRO A 529 -10.09 -11.49 11.03
CA PRO A 529 -9.85 -12.69 10.22
C PRO A 529 -9.22 -12.42 8.84
N ARG A 530 -9.37 -11.19 8.33
CA ARG A 530 -8.79 -10.70 7.06
C ARG A 530 -7.51 -9.88 7.22
N VAL A 531 -6.82 -9.96 8.36
CA VAL A 531 -5.47 -9.41 8.50
C VAL A 531 -4.54 -9.97 7.41
N CYS A 532 -3.64 -9.13 6.89
CA CYS A 532 -2.74 -9.47 5.80
C CYS A 532 -1.95 -10.76 6.10
N PRO A 533 -2.03 -11.80 5.24
CA PRO A 533 -1.22 -13.01 5.41
C PRO A 533 0.29 -12.72 5.34
N GLY A 534 0.69 -11.73 4.55
CA GLY A 534 2.09 -11.34 4.33
C GLY A 534 2.68 -10.41 5.39
N GLN A 535 1.97 -10.10 6.48
CA GLN A 535 2.44 -9.13 7.48
C GLN A 535 3.84 -9.45 8.00
N LYS A 536 4.06 -10.70 8.44
CA LYS A 536 5.35 -11.14 8.97
C LYS A 536 6.43 -11.08 7.88
N MET A 537 6.15 -11.58 6.68
CA MET A 537 7.07 -11.55 5.55
C MET A 537 7.53 -10.12 5.24
N ALA A 538 6.61 -9.16 5.17
CA ALA A 538 6.93 -7.75 4.94
C ALA A 538 7.79 -7.14 6.05
N GLN A 539 7.55 -7.51 7.32
CA GLN A 539 8.39 -7.07 8.43
C GLN A 539 9.80 -7.63 8.33
N VAL A 540 9.94 -8.93 8.01
CA VAL A 540 11.23 -9.59 7.83
C VAL A 540 12.03 -8.96 6.69
N GLU A 541 11.38 -8.78 5.55
CA GLU A 541 11.97 -8.12 4.38
C GLU A 541 12.42 -6.69 4.71
N PHE A 542 11.57 -5.88 5.34
CA PHE A 542 11.89 -4.51 5.73
C PHE A 542 13.11 -4.48 6.66
N VAL A 543 13.10 -5.26 7.74
CA VAL A 543 14.20 -5.29 8.71
C VAL A 543 15.50 -5.77 8.05
N ALA A 544 15.46 -6.81 7.22
CA ALA A 544 16.62 -7.32 6.51
C ALA A 544 17.24 -6.25 5.58
N ILE A 545 16.41 -5.53 4.81
CA ILE A 545 16.86 -4.48 3.90
C ILE A 545 17.46 -3.31 4.69
N LEU A 546 16.73 -2.77 5.68
CA LEU A 546 17.20 -1.62 6.46
C LEU A 546 18.46 -1.97 7.27
N ALA A 547 18.51 -3.12 7.94
CA ALA A 547 19.70 -3.56 8.66
C ALA A 547 20.90 -3.73 7.70
N THR A 548 20.69 -4.26 6.49
CA THR A 548 21.78 -4.40 5.50
C THR A 548 22.26 -3.03 5.01
N LEU A 549 21.34 -2.13 4.63
CA LEU A 549 21.67 -0.77 4.17
C LEU A 549 22.47 0.00 5.22
N PHE A 550 21.98 0.02 6.47
CA PHE A 550 22.51 0.86 7.54
C PHE A 550 23.60 0.20 8.40
N SER A 551 23.88 -1.09 8.20
CA SER A 551 24.96 -1.82 8.92
C SER A 551 26.35 -1.23 8.73
N LYS A 552 26.63 -0.66 7.56
CA LYS A 552 27.95 -0.15 7.19
C LYS A 552 27.89 1.19 6.49
N HIS A 553 26.70 1.79 6.37
CA HIS A 553 26.52 3.04 5.66
C HIS A 553 25.63 4.00 6.42
N ARG A 554 25.92 5.28 6.27
CA ARG A 554 25.00 6.39 6.52
C ARG A 554 24.46 6.88 5.20
N MET A 555 23.22 7.36 5.22
CA MET A 555 22.57 7.92 4.05
C MET A 555 22.38 9.42 4.20
N GLU A 556 22.67 10.15 3.13
CA GLU A 556 22.48 11.59 3.03
C GLU A 556 21.78 11.96 1.71
N ILE A 557 21.04 13.05 1.69
CA ILE A 557 20.46 13.59 0.46
C ILE A 557 21.47 14.51 -0.21
N VAL A 558 21.65 14.35 -1.51
CA VAL A 558 22.45 15.26 -2.33
C VAL A 558 21.73 16.61 -2.37
N ARG A 559 22.40 17.64 -1.85
CA ARG A 559 21.88 19.00 -1.81
C ARG A 559 21.81 19.59 -3.21
N LYS A 560 20.75 20.35 -3.48
CA LYS A 560 20.68 21.19 -4.68
C LYS A 560 21.65 22.37 -4.54
N MET A 561 22.32 22.70 -5.64
CA MET A 561 23.10 23.93 -5.77
C MET A 561 22.18 25.05 -6.27
N ILE A 562 22.13 26.16 -5.53
CA ILE A 562 21.26 27.30 -5.76
C ILE A 562 22.11 28.47 -6.27
N PRO A 563 21.79 29.08 -7.43
CA PRO A 563 22.47 30.28 -7.90
C PRO A 563 22.30 31.45 -6.93
N VAL A 564 23.37 32.20 -6.68
CA VAL A 564 23.31 33.39 -5.82
C VAL A 564 22.75 34.57 -6.62
N VAL A 565 21.65 35.16 -6.14
CA VAL A 565 21.01 36.32 -6.80
C VAL A 565 21.99 37.49 -6.87
N GLY A 566 22.25 38.00 -8.07
CA GLY A 566 23.19 39.11 -8.30
C GLY A 566 24.66 38.69 -8.45
N ALA A 567 24.97 37.40 -8.37
CA ALA A 567 26.31 36.86 -8.64
C ALA A 567 26.39 36.23 -10.05
N PRO A 568 27.60 36.01 -10.58
CA PRO A 568 27.83 35.22 -11.78
C PRO A 568 27.21 33.80 -11.68
N PRO A 569 26.74 33.19 -12.80
CA PRO A 569 26.02 31.90 -12.80
C PRO A 569 26.80 30.69 -12.23
N ASP A 570 28.11 30.77 -12.20
CA ASP A 570 29.05 29.80 -11.63
C ASP A 570 29.10 29.85 -10.10
N VAL A 571 28.64 30.94 -9.48
CA VAL A 571 28.56 31.08 -8.02
C VAL A 571 27.25 30.44 -7.53
N GLN A 572 27.37 29.24 -6.97
CA GLN A 572 26.25 28.50 -6.40
C GLN A 572 26.54 28.09 -4.96
N ILE A 573 25.50 28.11 -4.12
CA ILE A 573 25.55 27.65 -2.73
C ILE A 573 24.68 26.41 -2.56
N ALA A 574 25.05 25.51 -1.66
CA ALA A 574 24.21 24.37 -1.34
C ALA A 574 22.92 24.82 -0.64
N GLU A 575 21.80 24.14 -0.92
CA GLU A 575 20.53 24.41 -0.24
C GLU A 575 20.66 24.25 1.29
N SER A 576 19.98 25.11 2.05
CA SER A 576 19.97 25.04 3.51
C SER A 576 19.21 23.81 4.02
N ASP A 577 19.38 23.48 5.30
CA ASP A 577 18.66 22.38 5.94
C ASP A 577 17.15 22.56 5.85
N ASP A 578 16.64 23.76 6.12
CA ASP A 578 15.21 24.08 6.01
C ASP A 578 14.67 23.91 4.59
N ALA A 579 15.46 24.28 3.59
CA ALA A 579 15.07 24.16 2.18
C ALA A 579 15.04 22.68 1.76
N LEU A 580 16.05 21.90 2.15
CA LEU A 580 16.08 20.45 1.97
C LEU A 580 14.87 19.80 2.65
N ASN A 581 14.64 20.13 3.91
CA ASN A 581 13.55 19.61 4.73
C ASN A 581 12.18 19.89 4.11
N ARG A 582 11.92 21.14 3.68
CA ARG A 582 10.70 21.50 2.94
C ARG A 582 10.57 20.73 1.62
N ARG A 583 11.67 20.49 0.93
CA ARG A 583 11.69 19.71 -0.32
C ARG A 583 11.35 18.23 -0.10
N LEU A 584 11.83 17.63 1.00
CA LEU A 584 11.48 16.26 1.37
C LEU A 584 10.02 16.16 1.83
N ASP A 585 9.54 17.13 2.61
CA ASP A 585 8.14 17.20 3.05
C ASP A 585 7.19 17.33 1.85
N ALA A 586 7.50 18.21 0.90
CA ALA A 586 6.72 18.37 -0.32
C ALA A 586 6.65 17.07 -1.14
N LEU A 587 7.77 16.34 -1.25
CA LEU A 587 7.84 15.07 -1.98
C LEU A 587 6.93 14.00 -1.36
N MET A 588 6.83 13.96 -0.03
CA MET A 588 5.92 13.06 0.69
C MET A 588 4.46 13.54 0.64
N GLU A 589 4.21 14.85 0.68
CA GLU A 589 2.84 15.40 0.65
C GLU A 589 2.20 15.34 -0.75
N ASP A 590 3.00 15.35 -1.81
CA ASP A 590 2.55 15.21 -3.20
C ASP A 590 2.29 13.74 -3.62
N SER A 591 2.41 12.79 -2.69
CA SER A 591 2.15 11.37 -2.93
C SER A 591 0.75 11.12 -3.50
N THR A 592 0.65 10.16 -4.42
CA THR A 592 -0.58 9.80 -5.10
C THR A 592 -1.03 8.38 -4.72
N PRO A 593 -2.30 8.19 -4.34
CA PRO A 593 -2.84 6.87 -4.09
C PRO A 593 -3.25 6.23 -5.42
N LYS A 594 -2.43 5.29 -5.86
CA LYS A 594 -2.75 4.37 -6.96
C LYS A 594 -3.39 3.12 -6.35
N LEU A 595 -2.82 1.93 -6.58
CA LEU A 595 -3.12 0.75 -5.77
C LEU A 595 -2.58 0.90 -4.34
N THR A 596 -1.45 1.59 -4.20
CA THR A 596 -0.85 1.95 -2.92
C THR A 596 -0.48 3.44 -2.93
N LEU A 597 -0.22 4.01 -1.76
CA LEU A 597 0.25 5.38 -1.62
C LEU A 597 1.71 5.49 -2.09
N GLU A 598 1.95 6.21 -3.18
CA GLU A 598 3.24 6.30 -3.86
C GLU A 598 3.73 7.74 -4.00
N MET A 599 5.03 7.96 -3.76
CA MET A 599 5.69 9.21 -4.13
C MET A 599 6.05 9.21 -5.61
N ASP A 600 6.15 10.40 -6.23
CA ASP A 600 6.66 10.54 -7.60
C ASP A 600 8.20 10.48 -7.64
N VAL A 601 8.76 9.33 -7.26
CA VAL A 601 10.20 9.08 -7.15
C VAL A 601 10.68 7.87 -7.95
N TYR A 602 9.77 7.21 -8.67
CA TYR A 602 10.04 6.02 -9.46
C TYR A 602 10.10 6.33 -10.96
N ASN A 603 10.64 5.38 -11.71
CA ASN A 603 10.83 5.46 -13.16
C ASN A 603 11.67 6.68 -13.55
N ILE A 604 12.75 6.93 -12.81
CA ILE A 604 13.69 8.02 -13.09
C ILE A 604 14.80 7.51 -14.02
N LEU A 605 14.93 8.09 -15.20
CA LEU A 605 16.03 7.76 -16.11
C LEU A 605 17.36 8.34 -15.59
N ALA A 606 18.46 7.65 -15.86
CA ALA A 606 19.78 8.11 -15.46
C ALA A 606 20.08 9.50 -16.05
N GLY A 607 20.42 10.47 -15.20
CA GLY A 607 20.66 11.87 -15.59
C GLY A 607 19.42 12.78 -15.57
N GLU A 608 18.22 12.26 -15.31
CA GLU A 608 17.05 13.11 -15.09
C GLU A 608 17.16 13.90 -13.78
N LYS A 609 16.94 15.22 -13.86
CA LYS A 609 16.92 16.12 -12.70
C LYS A 609 15.73 15.89 -11.74
N ARG A 610 14.79 15.02 -12.11
CA ARG A 610 13.58 14.70 -11.35
C ARG A 610 13.86 13.79 -10.15
N GLY A 611 14.91 12.95 -10.23
CA GLY A 611 15.23 12.03 -9.14
C GLY A 611 15.84 12.70 -7.92
N LEU A 612 15.58 12.13 -6.75
CA LEU A 612 16.21 12.54 -5.51
C LEU A 612 17.59 11.90 -5.40
N GLY A 613 18.64 12.69 -5.52
CA GLY A 613 20.01 12.21 -5.31
C GLY A 613 20.20 11.77 -3.85
N MET A 614 20.60 10.52 -3.66
CA MET A 614 20.86 9.92 -2.35
C MET A 614 22.27 9.36 -2.34
N ARG A 615 23.08 9.79 -1.37
CA ARG A 615 24.47 9.37 -1.19
C ARG A 615 24.58 8.41 -0.02
N TRP A 616 25.32 7.32 -0.23
CA TRP A 616 25.62 6.33 0.80
C TRP A 616 27.09 6.40 1.16
N LEU A 617 27.37 6.82 2.39
CA LEU A 617 28.72 7.01 2.92
C LEU A 617 29.07 5.85 3.85
N PRO A 618 30.31 5.31 3.81
CA PRO A 618 30.75 4.32 4.79
C PRO A 618 30.62 4.84 6.22
N ARG A 619 30.06 4.01 7.10
CA ARG A 619 29.98 4.26 8.54
C ARG A 619 31.32 3.89 9.18
N ARG A 620 31.87 4.80 9.99
CA ARG A 620 33.13 4.59 10.72
C ARG A 620 32.93 3.68 11.91
#